data_AF-A0A8T5M8Q0-F1
#
_entry.id   AF-A0A8T5M8Q0-F1
#
_cell.length_a   1.000
_cell.length_b   1.000
_cell.length_c   1.000
_cell.angle_alpha   90.00
_cell.angle_beta   90.00
_cell.angle_gamma   90.00
#
_symmetry.space_group_name_H-M   'P 1'
#
loop_
_entity.id
_entity.type
_entity.pdbx_description
1 polymer ?
#
loop_
_entity_poly.entity_id
_entity_poly.type
_entity_poly.pdbx_seq_one_letter_code
_entity_poly.pdbx_strand_id
1 'polypeptide(L)' 'MKYTFLPHTADIKFKAYGKTLNQAFENAALAISKILAKENKVKTNITKDIELEGIDQKSLFYNFLEEIIF' A
#
# COMPACT_ATOMS: atom_id res chain seq x y z
N MET A 1 13.17 -7.49 3.39
CA MET A 1 11.93 -7.22 4.14
C MET A 1 11.02 -6.38 3.27
N LYS A 2 9.69 -6.60 3.32
CA LYS A 2 8.71 -5.86 2.50
C LYS A 2 8.18 -4.62 3.23
N TYR A 3 7.68 -4.80 4.45
CA TYR A 3 7.23 -3.71 5.32
C TYR A 3 7.33 -4.10 6.80
N THR A 4 7.21 -3.11 7.68
CA THR A 4 7.16 -3.27 9.15
C THR A 4 6.08 -2.37 9.72
N PHE A 5 5.20 -2.92 10.57
CA PHE A 5 4.25 -2.13 11.36
C PHE A 5 4.96 -1.51 12.56
N LEU A 6 4.61 -0.28 12.87
CA LEU A 6 5.15 0.47 13.99
C LEU A 6 4.06 0.66 15.04
N PRO A 7 4.41 0.61 16.34
CA PRO A 7 3.46 0.82 17.41
C PRO A 7 2.88 2.23 17.32
N HIS A 8 1.56 2.31 17.37
CA HIS A 8 0.80 3.54 17.40
C HIS A 8 -0.55 3.27 18.08
N THR A 9 -1.07 4.25 18.82
CA THR A 9 -2.16 4.05 19.78
C THR A 9 -3.56 4.17 19.18
N ALA A 10 -3.71 4.85 18.04
CA ALA A 10 -5.00 5.09 17.39
C ALA A 10 -4.97 4.66 15.91
N ASP A 11 -4.03 5.20 15.14
CA ASP A 11 -3.86 4.87 13.73
C ASP A 11 -2.88 3.72 13.48
N ILE A 12 -2.87 3.21 12.26
CA ILE A 12 -1.90 2.21 11.83
C ILE A 12 -0.74 2.92 11.13
N LYS A 13 0.47 2.70 11.65
CA LYS A 13 1.70 3.22 11.09
C LYS A 13 2.55 2.08 10.54
N PHE A 14 3.05 2.22 9.32
CA PHE A 14 3.94 1.24 8.72
C PHE A 14 5.09 1.91 7.96
N LYS A 15 6.16 1.16 7.77
CA LYS A 15 7.27 1.49 6.86
C LYS A 15 7.35 0.41 5.79
N ALA A 16 7.23 0.78 4.53
CA ALA A 16 7.48 -0.10 3.40
C ALA A 16 8.88 0.16 2.82
N TYR A 17 9.51 -0.87 2.27
CA TYR A 17 10.87 -0.82 1.74
C TYR A 17 10.91 -1.36 0.31
N GLY A 18 11.88 -0.93 -0.49
CA GLY A 18 12.10 -1.44 -1.83
C GLY A 18 13.49 -1.08 -2.33
N LYS A 19 14.03 -1.88 -3.25
CA LYS A 19 15.26 -1.55 -3.99
C LYS A 19 15.01 -0.45 -5.02
N THR A 20 13.74 -0.27 -5.41
CA THR A 20 13.26 0.79 -6.31
C THR A 20 12.02 1.43 -5.72
N LEU A 21 11.66 2.62 -6.23
CA LEU A 21 10.44 3.32 -5.82
C LEU A 21 9.18 2.46 -6.06
N ASN A 22 9.08 1.84 -7.25
CA ASN A 22 7.98 0.94 -7.61
C ASN A 22 7.86 -0.21 -6.61
N GLN A 23 8.97 -0.84 -6.22
CA GLN A 23 8.95 -1.92 -5.24
C GLN A 23 8.51 -1.43 -3.85
N ALA A 24 8.86 -0.19 -3.46
CA ALA A 24 8.38 0.40 -2.22
C ALA A 24 6.87 0.65 -2.25
N PHE A 25 6.32 1.10 -3.40
CA PHE A 25 4.88 1.27 -3.61
C PHE A 25 4.13 -0.07 -3.53
N GLU A 26 4.60 -1.10 -4.24
CA GLU A 26 4.02 -2.45 -4.17
C GLU A 26 4.01 -2.99 -2.73
N ASN A 27 5.10 -2.81 -2.00
CA ASN A 27 5.18 -3.27 -0.62
C ASN A 27 4.30 -2.45 0.34
N ALA A 28 4.04 -1.18 0.05
CA ALA A 28 3.06 -0.38 0.80
C ALA A 28 1.63 -0.85 0.54
N ALA A 29 1.28 -1.16 -0.70
CA ALA A 29 0.00 -1.76 -1.06
C ALA A 29 -0.23 -3.06 -0.26
N LEU A 30 0.78 -3.93 -0.21
CA LEU A 30 0.71 -5.17 0.58
C LEU A 30 0.50 -4.93 2.09
N ALA A 31 1.06 -3.85 2.65
CA ALA A 31 0.84 -3.49 4.04
C ALA A 31 -0.61 -3.08 4.29
N ILE A 32 -1.18 -2.24 3.42
CA ILE A 32 -2.58 -1.82 3.49
C ILE A 32 -3.52 -3.01 3.30
N SER A 33 -3.29 -3.85 2.29
CA SER A 33 -4.13 -5.04 2.07
C SER A 33 -4.14 -5.97 3.28
N LYS A 34 -3.01 -6.13 3.99
CA LYS A 34 -2.94 -6.95 5.21
C LYS A 34 -3.78 -6.35 6.34
N ILE A 35 -3.83 -5.03 6.46
CA ILE A 35 -4.69 -4.31 7.42
C ILE A 35 -6.17 -4.52 7.07
N LEU A 36 -6.54 -4.27 5.81
CA LEU A 36 -7.93 -4.32 5.36
C LEU A 36 -8.50 -5.74 5.41
N ALA A 37 -7.72 -6.73 4.97
CA ALA A 37 -8.18 -8.11 4.87
C ALA A 37 -8.18 -8.87 6.20
N LYS A 38 -7.59 -8.34 7.29
CA LYS A 38 -7.53 -8.95 8.64
C LYS A 38 -7.34 -10.48 8.63
N GLU A 39 -6.35 -10.95 7.86
CA GLU A 39 -5.97 -12.37 7.68
C GLU A 39 -6.88 -13.25 6.81
N ASN A 40 -7.93 -12.69 6.22
CA ASN A 40 -8.75 -13.44 5.27
C ASN A 40 -7.96 -13.79 4.01
N LYS A 41 -8.13 -15.03 3.52
CA LYS A 41 -7.58 -15.47 2.23
C LYS A 41 -8.37 -14.79 1.11
N VAL A 42 -7.77 -13.75 0.52
CA VAL A 42 -8.32 -13.08 -0.67
C VAL A 42 -7.98 -13.90 -1.91
N LYS A 43 -8.99 -14.22 -2.73
CA LYS A 43 -8.79 -14.87 -4.04
C LYS A 43 -8.52 -13.81 -5.10
N THR A 44 -7.53 -14.04 -5.95
CA THR A 44 -7.17 -13.15 -7.07
C THR A 44 -8.02 -13.48 -8.29
N ASN A 45 -9.28 -13.03 -8.29
CA ASN A 45 -10.23 -13.32 -9.37
C ASN A 45 -10.42 -12.15 -10.34
N ILE A 46 -9.93 -10.96 -9.97
CA ILE A 46 -10.13 -9.72 -10.72
C ILE A 46 -8.79 -9.01 -10.80
N THR A 47 -8.51 -8.44 -11.97
CA THR A 47 -7.38 -7.54 -12.22
C THR A 47 -7.96 -6.21 -12.70
N LYS A 48 -7.47 -5.11 -12.15
CA LYS A 48 -7.84 -3.75 -12.54
C LYS A 48 -6.56 -2.99 -12.83
N ASP A 49 -6.49 -2.37 -13.99
CA ASP A 49 -5.42 -1.44 -14.32
C ASP A 49 -5.80 -0.06 -13.79
N ILE A 50 -4.83 0.62 -13.19
CA ILE A 50 -4.98 1.97 -12.66
C ILE A 50 -3.88 2.86 -13.22
N GLU A 51 -4.24 4.10 -13.55
CA GLU A 51 -3.33 5.14 -13.99
C GLU A 51 -3.55 6.35 -13.09
N LEU A 52 -2.47 6.84 -12.48
CA LEU A 52 -2.52 7.87 -11.46
C LEU A 52 -1.40 8.88 -11.70
N GLU A 53 -1.71 10.14 -11.47
CA GLU A 53 -0.75 11.22 -11.52
C GLU A 53 -0.66 11.92 -10.16
N GLY A 54 0.48 12.54 -9.89
CA GLY A 54 0.72 13.34 -8.70
C GLY A 54 1.72 14.44 -8.99
N ILE A 55 1.55 15.58 -8.34
CA ILE A 55 2.44 16.74 -8.50
C ILE A 55 3.88 16.45 -8.05
N ASP A 56 4.06 15.47 -7.17
CA ASP A 56 5.35 14.92 -6.74
C ASP A 56 5.19 13.44 -6.34
N GLN A 57 6.29 12.81 -5.92
CA GLN A 57 6.30 11.41 -5.50
C GLN A 57 5.44 11.14 -4.26
N LYS A 58 5.29 12.10 -3.35
CA LYS A 58 4.48 11.95 -2.13
C LYS A 58 3.00 12.00 -2.47
N SER A 59 2.59 12.93 -3.31
CA SER A 59 1.22 13.04 -3.81
C SER A 59 0.84 11.83 -4.65
N LEU A 60 1.72 11.36 -5.54
CA LEU A 60 1.49 10.13 -6.30
C LEU A 60 1.33 8.92 -5.37
N PHE A 61 2.16 8.82 -4.33
CA PHE A 61 2.05 7.76 -3.34
C PHE A 61 0.74 7.83 -2.54
N TYR A 62 0.32 9.03 -2.14
CA TYR A 62 -0.97 9.24 -1.47
C TYR A 62 -2.13 8.77 -2.35
N ASN A 63 -2.21 9.24 -3.59
CA ASN A 63 -3.26 8.87 -4.55
C ASN A 63 -3.27 7.36 -4.81
N PHE A 64 -2.09 6.75 -4.89
CA PHE A 64 -1.95 5.30 -5.06
C PHE A 64 -2.52 4.51 -3.88
N LEU A 65 -2.26 4.92 -2.64
CA LEU A 65 -2.83 4.24 -1.47
C LEU A 65 -4.34 4.47 -1.35
N GLU A 66 -4.82 5.65 -1.72
CA GLU A 66 -6.25 5.97 -1.73
C GLU A 66 -7.02 5.10 -2.73
N GLU A 67 -6.51 4.95 -3.96
CA GLU A 67 -7.12 4.09 -5.00
C GLU A 67 -7.16 2.61 -4.61
N ILE A 68 -6.26 2.15 -3.73
CA ILE A 68 -6.29 0.76 -3.20
C ILE A 68 -7.37 0.59 -2.14
N ILE A 69 -7.71 1.67 -1.42
CA ILE A 69 -8.68 1.65 -0.32
C ILE A 69 -10.12 1.81 -0.86
N PHE A 70 -10.30 2.56 -1.95
CA PHE A 70 -11.59 2.84 -2.58
C PHE A 70 -12.10 1.67 -3.45
#